data_AF-A0A5C5V770-F1
#
_entry.id   AF-A0A5C5V770-F1
#
_cell.length_a   1.000
_cell.length_b   1.000
_cell.length_c   1.000
_cell.angle_alpha   90.00
_cell.angle_beta   90.00
_cell.angle_gamma   90.00
#
_symmetry.space_group_name_H-M   'P 1'
#
loop_
_entity.id
_entity.type
_entity.pdbx_description
1 polymer ?
#
loop_
_entity_poly.entity_id
_entity_poly.type
_entity_poly.pdbx_seq_one_letter_code
_entity_poly.pdbx_strand_id
1 'polypeptide(L)'
;MQDPELEAALEEQQNLVESSLPAVFEAYDAAIAEKISQPVVMVIDCLDEFGGQIAAAWVGDEAVEEAIAERDPDDDTVVFAAAFAWEDCRREVPEFFPYLKPVFDQDPPSDGVLVIGVTSGGASALTAPFDARPE
;
A
#
# COMPACT_ATOMS: atom_id res chain seq x y z
N MET A 1 7.48 17.81 21.57
CA MET A 1 7.63 16.42 22.05
C MET A 1 6.93 15.61 20.99
N GLN A 2 7.65 14.85 20.18
CA GLN A 2 7.01 13.92 19.24
C GLN A 2 6.28 12.86 20.06
N ASP A 3 5.10 12.49 19.60
CA ASP A 3 4.25 11.51 20.26
C ASP A 3 4.83 10.11 19.96
N PRO A 4 5.26 9.34 20.98
CA PRO A 4 5.87 8.04 20.76
C PRO A 4 4.93 7.03 20.09
N GLU A 5 3.60 7.20 20.23
CA GLU A 5 2.62 6.36 19.53
C GLU A 5 2.58 6.68 18.03
N LEU A 6 2.77 7.96 17.67
CA LEU A 6 2.85 8.38 16.27
C LEU A 6 4.15 7.90 15.61
N GLU A 7 5.27 7.93 16.32
CA GLU A 7 6.55 7.41 15.80
C GLU A 7 6.47 5.91 15.51
N ALA A 8 5.88 5.12 16.43
CA ALA A 8 5.70 3.69 16.24
C ALA A 8 4.79 3.37 15.03
N ALA A 9 3.67 4.08 14.89
CA ALA A 9 2.77 3.88 13.76
C ALA A 9 3.41 4.21 12.39
N LEU A 10 4.24 5.25 12.35
CA LEU A 10 4.99 5.61 11.14
C LEU A 10 6.08 4.59 10.79
N GLU A 11 6.75 4.05 11.81
CA GLU A 11 7.75 2.98 11.65
C GLU A 11 7.11 1.69 11.14
N GLU A 12 5.95 1.29 11.67
CA GLU A 12 5.18 0.14 11.18
C GLU A 12 4.78 0.33 9.70
N GLN A 13 4.30 1.50 9.33
CA GLN A 13 3.92 1.82 7.95
C GLN A 13 5.11 1.80 6.98
N GLN A 14 6.27 2.29 7.41
CA GLN A 14 7.50 2.22 6.62
C GLN A 14 7.97 0.77 6.47
N ASN A 15 8.02 0.02 7.57
CA ASN A 15 8.43 -1.37 7.57
C ASN A 15 7.53 -2.23 6.66
N LEU A 16 6.22 -1.98 6.68
CA LEU A 16 5.27 -2.66 5.79
C LEU A 16 5.63 -2.45 4.31
N VAL A 17 5.90 -1.22 3.89
CA VAL A 17 6.24 -0.94 2.48
C VAL A 17 7.61 -1.50 2.11
N GLU A 18 8.61 -1.39 2.99
CA GLU A 18 9.95 -1.93 2.75
C GLU A 18 9.97 -3.46 2.66
N SER A 19 9.24 -4.17 3.54
CA SER A 19 9.12 -5.63 3.47
C SER A 19 8.30 -6.09 2.26
N SER A 20 7.41 -5.23 1.75
CA SER A 20 6.50 -5.52 0.64
C SER A 20 7.01 -5.07 -0.73
N LEU A 21 8.26 -4.60 -0.85
CA LEU A 21 8.81 -4.13 -2.13
C LEU A 21 8.63 -5.12 -3.30
N PRO A 22 8.83 -6.45 -3.14
CA PRO A 22 8.54 -7.40 -4.21
C PRO A 22 7.08 -7.32 -4.69
N ALA A 23 6.11 -7.33 -3.77
CA ALA A 23 4.69 -7.23 -4.07
C ALA A 23 4.32 -5.87 -4.70
N VAL A 24 4.98 -4.79 -4.25
CA VAL A 24 4.79 -3.45 -4.82
C VAL A 24 5.19 -3.43 -6.29
N PHE A 25 6.37 -3.94 -6.61
CA PHE A 25 6.85 -3.92 -7.99
C PHE A 25 6.10 -4.91 -8.88
N GLU A 26 5.66 -6.06 -8.35
CA GLU A 26 4.80 -6.99 -9.08
C GLU A 26 3.45 -6.34 -9.46
N ALA A 27 2.78 -5.70 -8.51
CA ALA A 27 1.52 -4.98 -8.77
C ALA A 27 1.72 -3.81 -9.75
N TYR A 28 2.83 -3.08 -9.62
CA TYR A 28 3.19 -2.01 -10.54
C TYR A 28 3.41 -2.54 -11.97
N ASP A 29 4.21 -3.60 -12.14
CA ASP A 29 4.49 -4.19 -13.44
C ASP A 29 3.22 -4.73 -14.12
N ALA A 30 2.33 -5.37 -13.34
CA ALA A 30 1.04 -5.84 -13.81
C ALA A 30 0.20 -4.66 -14.34
N ALA A 31 0.11 -3.56 -13.59
CA ALA A 31 -0.57 -2.35 -14.03
C ALA A 31 0.02 -1.72 -15.29
N ILE A 32 1.35 -1.69 -15.41
CA ILE A 32 2.03 -1.23 -16.62
C ILE A 32 1.71 -2.13 -17.82
N ALA A 33 1.69 -3.45 -17.63
CA ALA A 33 1.30 -4.41 -18.67
C ALA A 33 -0.16 -4.21 -19.13
N GLU A 34 -1.04 -3.84 -18.20
CA GLU A 34 -2.44 -3.47 -18.44
C GLU A 34 -2.62 -2.04 -18.98
N LYS A 35 -1.55 -1.27 -19.09
CA LYS A 35 -1.52 0.13 -19.57
C LYS A 35 -2.26 1.10 -18.68
N ILE A 36 -2.29 0.83 -17.37
CA ILE A 36 -2.71 1.81 -16.37
C ILE A 36 -1.72 2.98 -16.41
N SER A 37 -2.24 4.20 -16.55
CA SER A 37 -1.43 5.41 -16.60
C SER A 37 -1.07 5.85 -15.19
N GLN A 38 0.24 6.03 -14.94
CA GLN A 38 0.79 6.51 -13.67
C GLN A 38 0.24 5.72 -12.46
N PRO A 39 0.52 4.41 -12.39
CA PRO A 39 -0.07 3.58 -11.36
C PRO A 39 0.44 3.95 -9.97
N VAL A 40 -0.48 3.98 -9.02
CA VAL A 40 -0.26 4.10 -7.59
C VAL A 40 -0.51 2.72 -6.98
N VAL A 41 0.43 2.21 -6.22
CA VAL A 41 0.31 0.90 -5.57
C VAL A 41 -0.26 1.09 -4.17
N MET A 42 -1.29 0.35 -3.83
CA MET A 42 -1.83 0.26 -2.47
C MET A 42 -1.35 -1.04 -1.86
N VAL A 43 -0.75 -0.95 -0.67
CA VAL A 43 -0.31 -2.10 0.13
C VAL A 43 -1.13 -2.10 1.41
N ILE A 44 -1.84 -3.18 1.66
CA ILE A 44 -2.75 -3.31 2.80
C ILE A 44 -2.30 -4.48 3.64
N ASP A 45 -2.12 -4.27 4.93
CA ASP A 45 -1.90 -5.37 5.88
C ASP A 45 -3.22 -6.10 6.16
N CYS A 46 -3.33 -7.34 5.69
CA CYS A 46 -4.50 -8.20 5.86
C CYS A 46 -4.62 -8.78 7.28
N LEU A 47 -3.55 -8.77 8.09
CA LEU A 47 -3.60 -9.26 9.47
C LEU A 47 -4.22 -8.24 10.42
N ASP A 48 -4.21 -6.96 10.04
CA ASP A 48 -4.91 -5.91 10.75
C ASP A 48 -6.43 -6.02 10.55
N GLU A 49 -7.21 -5.71 11.60
CA GLU A 49 -8.68 -5.78 11.54
C GLU A 49 -9.25 -4.83 10.48
N PHE A 50 -8.71 -3.61 10.37
CA PHE A 50 -9.16 -2.65 9.37
C PHE A 50 -8.61 -2.97 7.98
N GLY A 51 -7.33 -3.30 7.87
CA GLY A 51 -6.72 -3.67 6.61
C GLY A 51 -7.36 -4.93 5.98
N GLY A 52 -7.62 -5.97 6.78
CA GLY A 52 -8.35 -7.16 6.36
C GLY A 52 -9.75 -6.86 5.84
N GLN A 53 -10.49 -5.94 6.47
CA GLN A 53 -11.82 -5.53 5.97
C GLN A 53 -11.74 -4.78 4.63
N ILE A 54 -10.73 -3.92 4.44
CA ILE A 54 -10.55 -3.20 3.17
C ILE A 54 -10.16 -4.19 2.06
N ALA A 55 -9.21 -5.09 2.34
CA ALA A 55 -8.81 -6.13 1.41
C ALA A 55 -10.00 -7.03 1.03
N ALA A 56 -10.78 -7.48 2.01
CA ALA A 56 -11.95 -8.32 1.79
C ALA A 56 -13.02 -7.62 0.96
N ALA A 57 -13.21 -6.30 1.14
CA ALA A 57 -14.13 -5.52 0.31
C ALA A 57 -13.71 -5.45 -1.17
N TRP A 58 -12.43 -5.63 -1.48
CA TRP A 58 -11.89 -5.55 -2.85
C TRP A 58 -11.76 -6.91 -3.52
N VAL A 59 -11.20 -7.90 -2.82
CA VAL A 59 -10.91 -9.23 -3.37
C VAL A 59 -11.81 -10.35 -2.85
N GLY A 60 -12.67 -10.05 -1.88
CA GLY A 60 -13.55 -11.00 -1.21
C GLY A 60 -12.90 -11.60 0.04
N ASP A 61 -13.73 -11.93 1.04
CA ASP A 61 -13.28 -12.49 2.31
C ASP A 61 -12.48 -13.80 2.13
N GLU A 62 -12.93 -14.68 1.24
CA GLU A 62 -12.29 -15.98 0.98
C GLU A 62 -10.85 -15.83 0.47
N ALA A 63 -10.59 -14.86 -0.41
CA ALA A 63 -9.24 -14.61 -0.93
C ALA A 63 -8.29 -14.07 0.16
N VAL A 64 -8.81 -13.26 1.09
CA VAL A 64 -8.03 -12.76 2.23
C VAL A 64 -7.75 -13.89 3.22
N GLU A 65 -8.76 -14.70 3.55
CA GLU A 65 -8.58 -15.86 4.43
C GLU A 65 -7.59 -16.88 3.87
N GLU A 66 -7.63 -17.15 2.55
CA GLU A 66 -6.69 -18.04 1.87
C GLU A 66 -5.27 -17.48 1.92
N ALA A 67 -5.07 -16.20 1.60
CA ALA A 67 -3.74 -15.56 1.68
C ALA A 67 -3.18 -15.58 3.10
N ILE A 68 -4.02 -15.38 4.12
CA ILE A 68 -3.61 -15.48 5.53
C ILE A 68 -3.28 -16.93 5.93
N ALA A 69 -4.00 -17.92 5.39
CA ALA A 69 -3.77 -19.33 5.69
C ALA A 69 -2.53 -19.91 4.99
N GLU A 70 -2.18 -19.40 3.81
CA GLU A 70 -1.01 -19.83 3.03
C GLU A 70 0.30 -19.15 3.46
N ARG A 71 0.22 -18.15 4.35
CA ARG A 71 1.40 -17.43 4.86
C ARG A 71 2.38 -18.35 5.56
N ASP A 72 3.66 -17.99 5.49
CA ASP A 72 4.66 -18.57 6.38
C ASP A 72 4.31 -18.18 7.83
N PRO A 73 4.21 -19.12 8.79
CA PRO A 73 3.96 -18.80 10.19
C PRO A 73 5.00 -17.85 10.81
N ASP A 74 6.20 -17.77 10.21
CA ASP A 74 7.26 -16.86 10.60
C ASP A 74 7.16 -15.47 9.91
N ASP A 75 6.23 -15.28 8.97
CA ASP A 75 5.92 -13.98 8.36
C ASP A 75 4.86 -13.22 9.18
N ASP A 76 5.28 -12.12 9.79
CA ASP A 76 4.44 -11.26 10.61
C ASP A 76 3.54 -10.31 9.80
N THR A 77 3.58 -10.36 8.46
CA THR A 77 2.79 -9.51 7.56
C THR A 77 2.19 -10.32 6.41
N VAL A 78 0.86 -10.20 6.21
CA VAL A 78 0.20 -10.68 4.99
C VAL A 78 -0.28 -9.47 4.26
N VAL A 79 0.28 -9.21 3.08
CA VAL A 79 -0.03 -7.97 2.36
C VAL A 79 -0.84 -8.24 1.10
N PHE A 80 -1.84 -7.40 0.89
CA PHE A 80 -2.49 -7.26 -0.38
C PHE A 80 -1.93 -6.04 -1.11
N ALA A 81 -1.36 -6.25 -2.30
CA ALA A 81 -0.84 -5.19 -3.15
C ALA A 81 -1.68 -5.07 -4.44
N ALA A 82 -2.18 -3.88 -4.74
CA ALA A 82 -2.90 -3.60 -5.98
C ALA A 82 -2.57 -2.22 -6.52
N ALA A 83 -2.52 -2.10 -7.85
CA ALA A 83 -2.20 -0.86 -8.52
C ALA A 83 -3.45 -0.23 -9.15
N PHE A 84 -3.59 1.09 -8.97
CA PHE A 84 -4.72 1.88 -9.46
C PHE A 84 -4.21 3.11 -10.21
N ALA A 85 -5.04 3.67 -11.09
CA ALA A 85 -4.65 4.88 -11.82
C ALA A 85 -4.54 6.09 -10.87
N TRP A 86 -3.51 6.93 -11.07
CA TRP A 86 -3.32 8.14 -10.29
C TRP A 86 -4.59 8.99 -10.17
N GLU A 87 -5.30 9.21 -11.27
CA GLU A 87 -6.50 10.05 -11.30
C GLU A 87 -7.64 9.49 -10.44
N ASP A 88 -7.77 8.16 -10.36
CA ASP A 88 -8.76 7.53 -9.48
C ASP A 88 -8.34 7.66 -8.02
N CYS A 89 -7.07 7.37 -7.69
CA CYS A 89 -6.55 7.55 -6.33
C CYS A 89 -6.64 9.00 -5.86
N ARG A 90 -6.37 9.97 -6.74
CA ARG A 90 -6.46 11.41 -6.45
C ARG A 90 -7.87 11.84 -6.05
N ARG A 91 -8.90 11.19 -6.59
CA ARG A 91 -10.29 11.43 -6.24
C ARG A 91 -10.67 10.71 -4.94
N GLU A 92 -10.34 9.44 -4.84
CA GLU A 92 -10.94 8.54 -3.84
C GLU A 92 -10.14 8.48 -2.54
N VAL A 93 -8.81 8.43 -2.59
CA VAL A 93 -7.98 8.30 -1.38
C VAL A 93 -8.21 9.45 -0.39
N PRO A 94 -8.30 10.72 -0.80
CA PRO A 94 -8.58 11.82 0.12
C PRO A 94 -9.98 11.80 0.75
N GLU A 95 -10.95 11.05 0.20
CA GLU A 95 -12.27 10.90 0.83
C GLU A 95 -12.20 10.05 2.11
N PHE A 96 -11.30 9.07 2.13
CA PHE A 96 -11.06 8.19 3.29
C PHE A 96 -9.91 8.67 4.18
N PHE A 97 -8.87 9.25 3.58
CA PHE A 97 -7.68 9.77 4.25
C PHE A 97 -7.43 11.24 3.88
N PRO A 98 -8.20 12.20 4.44
CA PRO A 98 -8.13 13.61 4.01
C PRO A 98 -6.75 14.25 4.11
N TYR A 99 -5.92 13.77 5.04
CA TYR A 99 -4.55 14.26 5.24
C TYR A 99 -3.58 13.86 4.12
N LEU A 100 -3.93 12.89 3.26
CA LEU A 100 -3.14 12.54 2.07
C LEU A 100 -3.45 13.43 0.86
N LYS A 101 -4.46 14.30 0.94
CA LYS A 101 -4.79 15.24 -0.15
C LYS A 101 -3.58 16.01 -0.72
N PRO A 102 -2.66 16.56 0.10
CA PRO A 102 -1.51 17.31 -0.41
C PRO A 102 -0.54 16.48 -1.27
N VAL A 103 -0.53 15.15 -1.13
CA VAL A 103 0.26 14.24 -1.97
C VAL A 103 -0.30 14.23 -3.39
N PHE A 104 -1.63 14.17 -3.53
CA PHE A 104 -2.34 14.11 -4.81
C PHE A 104 -2.64 15.49 -5.45
N ASP A 105 -2.34 16.57 -4.74
CA ASP A 105 -2.36 17.93 -5.31
C ASP A 105 -1.07 18.25 -6.11
N GLN A 106 -0.06 17.38 -6.02
CA GLN A 106 1.19 17.44 -6.77
C GLN A 106 1.14 16.53 -8.01
N ASP A 107 2.20 16.52 -8.81
CA ASP A 107 2.38 15.55 -9.89
C ASP A 107 2.86 14.19 -9.33
N PRO A 108 2.60 13.07 -10.03
CA PRO A 108 3.13 11.76 -9.65
C PRO A 108 4.66 11.76 -9.57
N PRO A 109 5.25 10.97 -8.66
CA PRO A 109 6.71 10.84 -8.58
C PRO A 109 7.27 10.34 -9.91
N SER A 110 8.38 10.94 -10.36
CA SER A 110 9.05 10.57 -11.61
C SER A 110 10.18 9.56 -11.41
N ASP A 111 10.66 9.41 -10.18
CA ASP A 111 11.82 8.63 -9.76
C ASP A 111 11.44 7.34 -9.01
N GLY A 112 10.16 7.02 -8.94
CA GLY A 112 9.68 5.81 -8.29
C GLY A 112 8.19 5.59 -8.44
N VAL A 113 7.69 4.61 -7.68
CA VAL A 113 6.28 4.26 -7.58
C VAL A 113 5.71 4.92 -6.33
N LEU A 114 4.59 5.63 -6.46
CA LEU A 114 3.85 6.06 -5.28
C LEU A 114 3.18 4.83 -4.66
N VAL A 115 3.46 4.59 -3.39
CA VAL A 115 2.89 3.53 -2.57
C VAL A 115 2.03 4.14 -1.48
N ILE A 116 0.79 3.67 -1.35
CA ILE A 116 -0.08 3.95 -0.21
C ILE A 116 -0.10 2.72 0.68
N GLY A 117 0.61 2.78 1.81
CA GLY A 117 0.61 1.72 2.82
C GLY A 117 -0.54 1.94 3.80
N VAL A 118 -1.43 0.96 3.96
CA VAL A 118 -2.59 1.02 4.86
C VAL A 118 -2.41 0.01 5.99
N THR A 119 -2.48 0.52 7.22
CA THR A 119 -2.28 -0.20 8.49
C THR A 119 -3.37 0.19 9.49
N SER A 120 -3.34 -0.44 10.67
CA SER A 120 -4.23 -0.14 11.81
C SER A 120 -4.25 1.34 12.21
N GLY A 121 -3.11 2.04 12.07
CA GLY A 121 -2.95 3.46 12.40
C GLY A 121 -3.38 4.43 11.29
N GLY A 122 -3.83 3.91 10.14
CA GLY A 122 -4.21 4.68 8.96
C GLY A 122 -3.32 4.40 7.76
N ALA A 123 -3.31 5.34 6.82
CA ALA A 123 -2.54 5.26 5.58
C ALA A 123 -1.35 6.22 5.54
N SER A 124 -0.25 5.82 4.92
CA SER A 124 0.88 6.68 4.57
C SER A 124 1.14 6.66 3.07
N ALA A 125 1.73 7.73 2.57
CA ALA A 125 2.21 7.82 1.20
C ALA A 125 3.74 7.80 1.20
N LEU A 126 4.31 6.81 0.53
CA LEU A 126 5.75 6.58 0.39
C LEU A 126 6.10 6.46 -1.09
N THR A 127 7.31 6.85 -1.46
CA THR A 127 7.81 6.61 -2.82
C THR A 127 8.79 5.44 -2.75
N ALA A 128 8.46 4.33 -3.41
CA ALA A 128 9.38 3.23 -3.62
C ALA A 128 10.25 3.57 -4.85
N PRO A 129 11.54 3.93 -4.67
CA PRO A 129 12.37 4.35 -5.79
C PRO A 129 12.68 3.16 -6.70
N PHE A 130 12.81 3.39 -8.01
CA PHE A 130 12.99 2.29 -8.97
C PHE A 130 14.27 1.47 -8.75
N ASP A 131 15.26 2.02 -8.06
CA ASP A 131 16.52 1.34 -7.68
C ASP A 131 16.38 0.43 -6.45
N ALA A 132 15.27 0.53 -5.70
CA ALA A 132 14.92 -0.40 -4.63
C ALA A 132 14.23 -1.68 -5.15
N ARG A 133 14.10 -1.83 -6.47
CA ARG A 133 13.52 -3.01 -7.08
C ARG A 133 14.39 -4.24 -6.82
N PRO A 134 13.83 -5.35 -6.28
CA PRO A 134 14.56 -6.61 -6.13
C PRO A 134 15.07 -7.13 -7.49
N GLU A 135 16.28 -7.71 -7.51
CA GLU A 135 16.88 -8.34 -8.70
C GLU A 135 16.15 -9.61 -9.15
#